data_AF-A0A1V0AJ32-F1
#
_entry.id   AF-A0A1V0AJ32-F1
#
_cell.length_a   1.000
_cell.length_b   1.000
_cell.length_c   1.000
_cell.angle_alpha   90.00
_cell.angle_beta   90.00
_cell.angle_gamma   90.00
#
_symmetry.space_group_name_H-M   'P 1'
#
loop_
_entity.id
_entity.type
_entity.pdbx_description
1 polymer ?
#
loop_
_entity_poly.entity_id
_entity_poly.type
_entity_poly.pdbx_seq_one_letter_code
_entity_poly.pdbx_strand_id
1 'polypeptide(L)'
;MADTNANAHLSTVQLQALRQDIEEQLERRSRHLLGLRAEAQDSTGADDTWQELLVSLTTADRAIAELTQALDRLAAGTYGRCGECGAGIPFERLKIRPLARYCIGCQRRAETA
;
A
#
# COMPACT_ATOMS: atom_id res chain seq x y z
N MET A 1 -8.56 -26.80 -12.11
CA MET A 1 -7.75 -26.15 -13.18
C MET A 1 -7.49 -24.71 -12.74
N ALA A 2 -6.23 -24.26 -12.86
CA ALA A 2 -5.71 -22.90 -12.63
C ALA A 2 -4.89 -22.59 -11.35
N ASP A 3 -3.98 -23.48 -10.94
CA ASP A 3 -2.85 -23.11 -10.07
C ASP A 3 -1.68 -22.57 -10.90
N THR A 4 -1.92 -21.51 -11.69
CA THR A 4 -0.81 -20.75 -12.28
C THR A 4 -0.41 -19.72 -11.24
N ASN A 5 0.63 -20.04 -10.45
CA ASN A 5 1.18 -19.14 -9.48
C ASN A 5 1.38 -17.75 -10.11
N ALA A 6 0.55 -16.82 -9.66
CA ALA A 6 0.35 -15.53 -10.27
C ALA A 6 1.55 -14.59 -10.11
N ASN A 7 2.36 -14.87 -9.11
CA ASN A 7 3.59 -14.16 -8.80
C ASN A 7 4.84 -15.00 -9.12
N ALA A 8 4.77 -15.90 -10.10
CA ALA A 8 5.85 -16.84 -10.45
C ALA A 8 7.23 -16.20 -10.70
N HIS A 9 7.31 -14.89 -10.96
CA HIS A 9 8.56 -14.16 -11.10
C HIS A 9 9.20 -13.74 -9.77
N LEU A 10 8.51 -13.91 -8.64
CA LEU A 10 9.00 -13.63 -7.29
C LEU A 10 9.26 -14.93 -6.54
N SER A 11 10.44 -15.04 -5.92
CA SER A 11 10.76 -16.17 -5.06
C SER A 11 9.99 -16.09 -3.73
N THR A 12 9.82 -17.24 -3.07
CA THR A 12 9.19 -17.31 -1.74
C THR A 12 9.89 -16.39 -0.74
N VAL A 13 11.21 -16.31 -0.78
CA VAL A 13 12.01 -15.44 0.09
C VAL A 13 11.72 -13.96 -0.20
N GLN A 14 11.60 -13.58 -1.47
CA GLN A 14 11.25 -12.20 -1.86
C GLN A 14 9.84 -11.83 -1.38
N LEU A 15 8.87 -12.73 -1.56
CA LEU A 15 7.49 -12.52 -1.09
C LEU A 15 7.41 -12.38 0.42
N GLN A 16 8.15 -13.21 1.17
CA GLN A 16 8.25 -13.11 2.62
C GLN A 16 8.86 -11.78 3.06
N ALA A 17 9.95 -11.35 2.43
CA ALA A 17 10.59 -10.07 2.73
C ALA A 17 9.64 -8.88 2.48
N LEU A 18 8.93 -8.89 1.35
CA LEU A 18 7.93 -7.85 1.01
C LEU A 18 6.75 -7.84 1.98
N ARG A 19 6.27 -9.02 2.39
CA ARG A 19 5.18 -9.13 3.36
C ARG A 19 5.58 -8.50 4.71
N GLN A 20 6.76 -8.84 5.22
CA GLN A 20 7.26 -8.30 6.49
C GLN A 20 7.43 -6.79 6.45
N ASP A 21 7.96 -6.24 5.35
CA ASP A 21 8.06 -4.79 5.16
C ASP A 21 6.69 -4.10 5.14
N ILE A 22 5.69 -4.68 4.46
CA ILE A 22 4.33 -4.14 4.43
C ILE A 22 3.67 -4.21 5.82
N GLU A 23 3.85 -5.31 6.55
CA GLU A 23 3.36 -5.46 7.93
C GLU A 23 3.96 -4.42 8.88
N GLU A 24 5.27 -4.18 8.79
CA GLU A 24 5.95 -3.15 9.59
C GLU A 24 5.43 -1.74 9.26
N GLN A 25 5.24 -1.45 7.97
CA GLN A 25 4.65 -0.17 7.54
C GLN A 25 3.22 0.00 8.04
N LEU A 26 2.42 -1.06 8.02
CA LEU A 26 1.03 -1.05 8.50
C LEU A 26 0.98 -0.76 10.00
N GLU A 27 1.82 -1.42 10.79
CA GLU A 27 1.88 -1.20 12.23
C GLU A 27 2.28 0.26 12.54
N ARG A 28 3.33 0.75 11.88
CA ARG A 28 3.83 2.12 12.06
C ARG A 28 2.76 3.16 11.74
N ARG A 29 2.04 3.00 10.63
CA ARG A 29 0.97 3.92 10.22
C ARG A 29 -0.26 3.80 11.12
N SER A 30 -0.60 2.60 11.57
CA SER A 30 -1.71 2.39 12.51
C SER A 30 -1.45 3.11 13.84
N ARG A 31 -0.22 3.04 14.36
CA ARG A 31 0.20 3.82 15.53
C ARG A 31 0.06 5.33 15.30
N HIS A 32 0.49 5.82 14.14
CA HIS A 32 0.35 7.24 13.80
C HIS A 32 -1.13 7.68 13.72
N LEU A 33 -1.99 6.90 13.06
CA LEU A 33 -3.42 7.18 12.96
C LEU A 33 -4.10 7.23 14.34
N LEU A 34 -3.74 6.33 15.25
CA LEU A 34 -4.26 6.36 16.62
C LEU A 34 -3.88 7.66 17.34
N GLY A 35 -2.66 8.17 17.15
CA GLY A 35 -2.24 9.47 17.67
C GLY A 35 -3.08 10.62 17.14
N LEU A 36 -3.25 10.70 15.81
CA LEU A 36 -4.08 11.73 15.17
C LEU A 36 -5.54 11.69 15.66
N ARG A 37 -6.09 10.49 15.89
CA ARG A 37 -7.46 10.34 16.42
C ARG A 37 -7.58 10.84 17.86
N ALA A 38 -6.57 10.62 18.69
CA ALA A 38 -6.55 11.16 20.05
C ALA A 38 -6.48 12.70 20.04
N GLU A 39 -5.61 13.28 19.22
CA GLU A 39 -5.53 14.75 19.02
C GLU A 39 -6.88 15.32 18.54
N ALA A 40 -7.59 14.60 17.67
CA ALA A 40 -8.90 14.99 17.21
C ALA A 40 -9.98 14.90 18.29
N GLN A 41 -9.83 14.04 19.29
CA GLN A 41 -10.79 13.90 20.39
C GLN A 41 -10.63 15.01 21.43
N ASP A 42 -9.39 15.43 21.69
CA ASP A 42 -9.07 16.52 22.61
C ASP A 42 -9.31 17.92 22.00
N SER A 43 -9.76 17.92 20.75
CA SER A 43 -10.20 19.09 20.02
C SER A 43 -11.37 19.83 20.64
N THR A 44 -11.29 21.16 20.71
CA THR A 44 -12.45 22.00 21.04
C THR A 44 -12.98 22.83 19.87
N GLY A 45 -12.47 22.62 18.66
CA GLY A 45 -13.17 22.91 17.39
C GLY A 45 -13.51 24.39 17.08
N ALA A 46 -12.60 25.18 16.47
CA ALA A 46 -13.00 26.41 15.74
C ALA A 46 -12.00 27.05 14.72
N ASP A 47 -10.77 26.57 14.49
CA ASP A 47 -9.79 27.22 13.59
C ASP A 47 -9.22 26.29 12.48
N ASP A 48 -8.45 26.86 11.54
CA ASP A 48 -7.79 26.20 10.39
C ASP A 48 -7.04 24.88 10.73
N THR A 49 -6.62 24.72 11.99
CA THR A 49 -5.96 23.51 12.51
C THR A 49 -6.84 22.26 12.43
N TRP A 50 -8.16 22.40 12.52
CA TRP A 50 -9.10 21.27 12.42
C TRP A 50 -9.15 20.69 11.01
N GLN A 51 -9.09 21.56 9.99
CA GLN A 51 -9.14 21.11 8.60
C GLN A 51 -7.87 20.31 8.24
N GLU A 52 -6.71 20.77 8.67
CA GLU A 52 -5.43 20.08 8.44
C GLU A 52 -5.38 18.72 9.15
N LEU A 53 -5.95 18.62 10.35
CA LEU A 53 -6.07 17.35 11.06
C LEU A 53 -7.01 16.35 10.34
N LEU A 54 -8.15 16.82 9.83
CA LEU A 54 -9.09 16.01 9.04
C LEU A 54 -8.43 15.45 7.76
N VAL A 55 -7.64 16.27 7.08
CA VAL A 55 -6.86 15.83 5.90
C VAL A 55 -5.83 14.77 6.30
N SER A 56 -5.16 14.96 7.43
CA SER A 56 -4.17 14.00 7.95
C SER A 56 -4.80 12.65 8.32
N LEU A 57 -5.96 12.66 9.01
CA LEU A 57 -6.73 11.46 9.36
C LEU A 57 -7.15 10.67 8.12
N THR A 58 -7.79 11.34 7.16
CA THR A 58 -8.29 10.68 5.93
C THR A 58 -7.15 10.13 5.08
N THR A 59 -6.02 10.85 5.02
CA THR A 59 -4.82 10.39 4.31
C THR A 59 -4.20 9.16 4.99
N ALA A 60 -4.10 9.17 6.33
CA ALA A 60 -3.57 8.05 7.09
C ALA A 60 -4.45 6.79 6.98
N ASP A 61 -5.77 6.94 7.12
CA ASP A 61 -6.74 5.84 6.94
C ASP A 61 -6.64 5.24 5.52
N ARG A 62 -6.55 6.09 4.49
CA ARG A 62 -6.36 5.61 3.10
C ARG A 62 -5.06 4.83 2.95
N ALA A 63 -3.95 5.32 3.49
CA ALA A 63 -2.65 4.67 3.39
C ALA A 63 -2.63 3.30 4.10
N ILE A 64 -3.38 3.14 5.19
CA ILE A 64 -3.59 1.86 5.87
C ILE A 64 -4.39 0.90 4.99
N ALA A 65 -5.50 1.38 4.40
CA ALA A 65 -6.30 0.55 3.50
C ALA A 65 -5.49 0.04 2.29
N GLU A 66 -4.60 0.87 1.72
CA GLU A 66 -3.72 0.46 0.61
C GLU A 66 -2.71 -0.63 1.04
N LEU A 67 -2.19 -0.56 2.27
CA LEU A 67 -1.31 -1.60 2.84
C LEU A 67 -2.06 -2.90 3.09
N THR A 68 -3.27 -2.84 3.67
CA THR A 68 -4.12 -4.03 3.86
C THR A 68 -4.43 -4.70 2.52
N GLN A 69 -4.80 -3.93 1.50
CA GLN A 69 -5.02 -4.46 0.14
C GLN A 69 -3.76 -5.09 -0.48
N ALA A 70 -2.57 -4.60 -0.12
CA ALA A 70 -1.32 -5.22 -0.56
C ALA A 70 -1.10 -6.59 0.11
N LEU A 71 -1.39 -6.71 1.41
CA LEU A 71 -1.36 -7.99 2.14
C LEU A 71 -2.40 -8.99 1.62
N ASP A 72 -3.61 -8.53 1.30
CA ASP A 72 -4.65 -9.38 0.71
C ASP A 72 -4.19 -9.96 -0.64
N ARG A 73 -3.53 -9.14 -1.47
CA ARG A 73 -2.95 -9.61 -2.74
C ARG A 73 -1.83 -10.62 -2.52
N LEU A 74 -1.04 -10.48 -1.46
CA LEU A 74 0.00 -11.45 -1.09
C LEU A 74 -0.64 -12.78 -0.69
N ALA A 75 -1.67 -12.74 0.15
CA ALA A 75 -2.42 -13.93 0.58
C ALA A 75 -3.12 -14.63 -0.60
N ALA A 76 -3.66 -13.87 -1.55
CA ALA A 76 -4.26 -14.38 -2.78
C ALA A 76 -3.25 -14.83 -3.84
N GLY A 77 -1.94 -14.67 -3.61
CA GLY A 77 -0.88 -14.98 -4.58
C GLY A 77 -0.83 -14.06 -5.80
N THR A 78 -1.64 -12.99 -5.84
CA THR A 78 -1.74 -12.06 -6.99
C THR A 78 -0.81 -10.85 -6.88
N TYR A 79 -0.10 -10.71 -5.76
CA TYR A 79 0.83 -9.61 -5.53
C TYR A 79 1.97 -9.58 -6.54
N GLY A 80 2.43 -8.38 -6.87
CA GLY A 80 3.52 -8.19 -7.82
C GLY A 80 3.11 -8.34 -9.28
N ARG A 81 1.82 -8.39 -9.62
CA ARG A 81 1.34 -8.23 -11.00
C ARG A 81 0.77 -6.85 -11.26
N CYS A 82 0.98 -6.37 -12.48
CA CYS A 82 0.39 -5.14 -12.97
C CYS A 82 -1.13 -5.30 -13.07
N GLY A 83 -1.88 -4.38 -12.46
CA GLY A 83 -3.35 -4.34 -12.53
C GLY A 83 -3.93 -3.91 -13.88
N GLU A 84 -3.09 -3.69 -14.90
CA GLU A 84 -3.50 -3.24 -16.24
C GLU A 84 -3.08 -4.27 -17.29
N CYS A 85 -1.77 -4.51 -17.45
CA CYS A 85 -1.28 -5.47 -18.44
C CYS A 85 -1.02 -6.90 -17.90
N GLY A 86 -1.19 -7.14 -16.60
CA GLY A 86 -0.93 -8.45 -15.98
C GLY A 86 0.55 -8.86 -15.85
N ALA A 87 1.49 -8.10 -16.43
CA ALA A 87 2.92 -8.41 -16.34
C ALA A 87 3.46 -8.36 -14.90
N GLY A 88 4.52 -9.13 -14.64
CA GLY A 88 5.25 -9.11 -13.38
C GLY A 88 5.89 -7.74 -13.12
N ILE A 89 5.72 -7.22 -11.91
CA ILE A 89 6.39 -6.04 -11.40
C ILE A 89 7.72 -6.49 -10.78
N PRO A 90 8.88 -5.94 -11.20
CA PRO A 90 10.18 -6.34 -10.68
C PRO A 90 10.29 -6.19 -9.16
N PHE A 91 10.99 -7.12 -8.52
CA PHE A 91 11.21 -7.13 -7.07
C PHE A 91 11.86 -5.83 -6.58
N GLU A 92 12.85 -5.31 -7.29
CA GLU A 92 13.58 -4.09 -6.97
C GLU A 92 12.64 -2.90 -6.86
N ARG A 93 11.63 -2.84 -7.74
CA ARG A 93 10.61 -1.80 -7.70
C ARG A 93 9.66 -2.00 -6.53
N LEU A 94 9.22 -3.23 -6.28
CA LEU A 94 8.35 -3.54 -5.14
C LEU A 94 9.05 -3.31 -3.80
N LYS A 95 10.37 -3.54 -3.73
CA LYS A 95 11.20 -3.26 -2.55
C LYS A 95 11.26 -1.76 -2.23
N ILE A 96 11.27 -0.90 -3.26
CA ILE A 96 11.26 0.56 -3.07
C ILE A 96 9.82 1.09 -2.88
N ARG A 97 8.86 0.50 -3.59
CA ARG A 97 7.44 0.90 -3.59
C ARG A 97 6.54 -0.36 -3.46
N PRO A 98 6.32 -0.87 -2.24
CA PRO A 98 5.52 -2.08 -2.02
C PRO A 98 4.06 -1.94 -2.45
N LEU A 99 3.51 -0.72 -2.38
CA LEU A 99 2.14 -0.44 -2.79
C LEU A 99 1.94 -0.37 -4.32
N ALA A 100 3.00 -0.53 -5.12
CA ALA A 100 2.90 -0.34 -6.55
C ALA A 100 1.94 -1.35 -7.22
N ARG A 101 0.89 -0.82 -7.86
CA ARG A 101 -0.15 -1.62 -8.53
C ARG A 101 0.09 -1.83 -10.03
N TYR A 102 0.86 -0.95 -10.65
CA TYR A 102 1.11 -0.97 -12.10
C TYR A 102 2.60 -1.17 -12.37
N CYS A 103 2.96 -1.80 -13.49
CA CYS A 103 4.35 -1.85 -13.95
C CYS A 103 4.80 -0.46 -14.45
N ILE A 104 6.10 -0.26 -14.59
CA ILE A 104 6.66 1.03 -15.02
C ILE A 104 6.15 1.46 -16.40
N GLY A 105 5.92 0.50 -17.31
CA GLY A 105 5.39 0.79 -18.64
C GLY A 105 3.96 1.33 -18.60
N CYS A 106 3.08 0.70 -17.81
CA CYS A 106 1.71 1.16 -17.60
C CYS A 106 1.66 2.50 -16.86
N GLN A 107 2.48 2.66 -15.83
CA GLN A 107 2.57 3.91 -15.08
C GLN A 107 2.96 5.08 -16.00
N ARG A 108 3.99 4.93 -16.83
CA ARG A 108 4.43 5.97 -17.77
C ARG A 108 3.33 6.34 -18.78
N ARG A 109 2.53 5.37 -19.25
CA ARG A 109 1.42 5.65 -20.17
C ARG A 109 0.34 6.51 -19.50
N ALA A 110 0.01 6.22 -18.23
CA ALA A 110 -0.96 6.99 -17.48
C ALA A 110 -0.50 8.43 -17.18
N GLU A 111 0.80 8.65 -17.00
CA GLU A 111 1.37 10.00 -16.75
C GLU A 111 1.45 10.87 -18.00
N THR A 112 1.43 10.25 -19.20
CA THR A 112 1.54 10.95 -20.49
C THR A 112 0.17 11.16 -21.16
N ALA A 113 -0.92 10.72 -20.51
CA ALA A 113 -2.30 10.82 -21.00
C ALA A 113 -3.02 12.00 -20.37
#